data_AF-B8AXX8-F1
#
_entry.id   AF-B8AXX8-F1
#
_cell.length_a   1.000
_cell.length_b   1.000
_cell.length_c   1.000
_cell.angle_alpha   90.00
_cell.angle_beta   90.00
_cell.angle_gamma   90.00
#
_symmetry.space_group_name_H-M   'P 1'
#
loop_
_entity.id
_entity.type
_entity.pdbx_description
1 polymer ?
#
loop_
_entity_poly.entity_id
_entity_poly.type
_entity_poly.pdbx_seq_one_letter_code
_entity_poly.pdbx_strand_id
1 'polypeptide(L)'
;MATAACRRPAVMLMAFAMAAAVTMSSVPPASGTTTLQYDFYSSSCPKAEETVRNVVEPMIFNDPTMGAAFIRLFFHDCFVRGCDASILLDPTSRNTQPEKTAIPLRGYDAVNKIKAAVEAVCPGKVSCADILAFAARDSAVVNGNFAFAMPSGRRDGTGSSASDVARFS
;
A
#
# COMPACT_ATOMS: atom_id res chain seq x y z
N MET A 1 -7.75 17.26 9.98
CA MET A 1 -6.99 16.03 10.29
C MET A 1 -6.78 15.33 8.95
N ALA A 2 -5.56 15.31 8.40
CA ALA A 2 -5.31 14.62 7.14
C ALA A 2 -5.54 13.12 7.38
N THR A 3 -6.58 12.55 6.78
CA THR A 3 -6.81 11.10 6.82
C THR A 3 -5.66 10.46 6.07
N ALA A 4 -4.77 9.77 6.80
CA ALA A 4 -3.70 9.02 6.15
C ALA A 4 -4.34 7.92 5.30
N ALA A 5 -4.31 8.11 3.98
CA ALA A 5 -4.88 7.20 3.01
C ALA A 5 -3.76 6.70 2.11
N CYS A 6 -3.92 5.47 1.60
CA CYS A 6 -3.05 4.95 0.57
C CYS A 6 -3.29 5.59 -0.79
N ARG A 7 -4.40 6.32 -0.92
CA ARG A 7 -4.68 7.20 -2.05
C ARG A 7 -3.85 8.47 -1.89
N ARG A 8 -3.07 8.86 -2.91
CA ARG A 8 -2.47 10.19 -2.93
C ARG A 8 -3.59 11.22 -3.05
N PRO A 9 -3.74 12.16 -2.09
CA PRO A 9 -4.71 13.23 -2.27
C PRO A 9 -4.30 14.06 -3.49
N ALA A 10 -5.29 14.51 -4.26
CA ALA A 10 -5.08 15.51 -5.30
C ALA A 10 -4.52 16.79 -4.64
N VAL A 11 -3.20 16.97 -4.69
CA VAL A 11 -2.46 18.20 -4.44
C VAL A 11 -2.97 19.03 -3.26
N MET A 12 -2.48 18.77 -2.04
CA MET A 12 -2.47 19.83 -1.02
C MET A 12 -1.18 20.65 -1.24
N LEU A 13 -1.30 21.75 -1.99
CA LEU A 13 -0.26 22.77 -2.13
C LEU A 13 0.05 23.34 -0.73
N MET A 14 1.08 22.83 -0.06
CA MET A 14 1.75 23.61 0.98
C MET A 14 2.81 24.48 0.30
N ALA A 15 2.47 25.75 0.11
CA ALA A 15 3.44 26.77 -0.24
C ALA A 15 4.35 27.01 0.98
N PHE A 16 5.60 26.59 0.91
CA PHE A 16 6.66 27.07 1.78
C PHE A 16 7.62 27.94 0.95
N ALA A 17 7.73 29.20 1.33
CA ALA A 17 8.60 30.20 0.70
C ALA A 17 10.08 30.00 1.12
N MET A 18 10.98 30.16 0.12
CA MET A 18 12.42 30.49 0.07
C MET A 18 13.26 30.52 1.37
N ALA A 19 14.56 30.19 1.42
CA ALA A 19 15.60 29.83 0.44
C ALA A 19 16.81 29.26 1.21
N ALA A 20 17.58 28.36 0.59
CA ALA A 20 19.02 28.18 0.85
C ALA A 20 19.66 27.45 -0.34
N ALA A 21 20.76 28.00 -0.86
CA ALA A 21 21.53 27.41 -1.94
C ALA A 21 22.15 26.08 -1.48
N VAL A 22 21.78 24.98 -2.13
CA VAL A 22 22.39 23.66 -1.89
C VAL A 22 23.12 23.25 -3.17
N THR A 23 24.44 23.11 -3.05
CA THR A 23 25.31 22.54 -4.07
C THR A 23 24.80 21.16 -4.47
N MET A 24 24.52 20.96 -5.77
CA MET A 24 24.09 19.68 -6.29
C MET A 24 25.26 18.68 -6.29
N SER A 25 25.46 17.99 -5.18
CA SER A 25 26.17 16.71 -5.20
C SER A 25 25.19 15.66 -5.73
N SER A 26 25.41 15.25 -6.98
CA SER A 26 24.70 14.14 -7.61
C SER A 26 25.05 12.84 -6.88
N VAL A 27 24.31 12.52 -5.82
CA VAL A 27 24.29 11.17 -5.27
C VAL A 27 23.55 10.32 -6.29
N PRO A 28 24.20 9.34 -6.95
CA PRO A 28 23.47 8.42 -7.81
C PRO A 28 22.39 7.74 -6.96
N PRO A 29 21.17 7.51 -7.50
CA PRO A 29 20.17 6.76 -6.76
C PRO A 29 20.80 5.43 -6.38
N ALA A 30 20.87 5.16 -5.07
CA ALA A 30 21.20 3.84 -4.60
C ALA A 30 20.09 2.93 -5.13
N SER A 31 20.38 2.22 -6.23
CA SER A 31 19.66 1.02 -6.63
C SER A 31 19.96 -0.06 -5.60
N GLY A 32 19.53 0.18 -4.36
CA GLY A 32 19.48 -0.85 -3.33
C GLY A 32 18.39 -1.80 -3.78
N THR A 33 18.75 -3.03 -4.10
CA THR A 33 17.80 -4.13 -4.05
C THR A 33 17.27 -4.14 -2.62
N THR A 34 16.10 -3.55 -2.37
CA THR A 34 15.40 -3.68 -1.10
C THR A 34 14.98 -5.13 -0.98
N THR A 35 15.87 -5.95 -0.42
CA THR A 35 15.58 -7.32 -0.08
C THR A 35 14.48 -7.29 0.97
N LEU A 36 13.35 -7.91 0.66
CA LEU A 36 12.27 -8.09 1.62
C LEU A 36 12.77 -8.96 2.76
N GLN A 37 12.35 -8.64 3.99
CA GLN A 37 12.80 -9.33 5.19
C GLN A 37 11.58 -9.69 6.04
N TYR A 38 11.68 -10.82 6.75
CA TYR A 38 10.76 -11.07 7.85
C TYR A 38 11.02 -10.05 8.96
N ASP A 39 9.97 -9.65 9.67
CA ASP A 39 10.06 -8.74 10.81
C ASP A 39 10.69 -7.37 10.49
N PHE A 40 10.58 -6.89 9.24
CA PHE A 40 11.16 -5.62 8.77
C PHE A 40 10.76 -4.42 9.66
N TYR A 41 9.53 -4.42 10.19
CA TYR A 41 9.01 -3.36 11.05
C TYR A 41 9.27 -3.56 12.55
N SER A 42 9.95 -4.64 12.96
CA SER A 42 10.16 -4.99 14.39
C SER A 42 10.76 -3.87 15.24
N SER A 43 11.65 -3.05 14.67
CA SER A 43 12.26 -1.91 15.37
C SER A 43 11.54 -0.58 15.13
N SER A 44 10.97 -0.39 13.94
CA SER A 44 10.42 0.91 13.51
C SER A 44 8.92 1.07 13.78
N CYS A 45 8.18 -0.03 13.75
CA CYS A 45 6.78 -0.13 14.12
C CYS A 45 6.45 -1.57 14.60
N PRO A 46 6.80 -1.92 15.85
CA PRO A 46 6.63 -3.28 16.37
C PRO A 46 5.18 -3.81 16.31
N LYS A 47 4.20 -2.89 16.32
CA LYS A 47 2.76 -3.20 16.28
C LYS A 47 2.17 -3.18 14.86
N ALA A 48 2.98 -3.08 13.80
CA ALA A 48 2.48 -2.95 12.43
C ALA A 48 1.57 -4.11 12.02
N GLU A 49 2.06 -5.35 12.08
CA GLU A 49 1.30 -6.53 11.66
C GLU A 49 0.10 -6.79 12.56
N GLU A 50 0.24 -6.59 13.87
CA GLU A 50 -0.86 -6.71 14.83
C GLU A 50 -1.98 -5.69 14.54
N THR A 51 -1.61 -4.44 14.26
CA THR A 51 -2.58 -3.38 13.97
C THR A 51 -3.33 -3.67 12.66
N VAL A 52 -2.65 -4.17 11.63
CA VAL A 52 -3.30 -4.59 10.38
C VAL A 52 -4.30 -5.71 10.66
N ARG A 53 -3.87 -6.76 11.37
CA ARG A 53 -4.72 -7.90 11.70
C ARG A 53 -5.97 -7.51 12.48
N ASN A 54 -5.80 -6.69 13.52
CA ASN A 54 -6.91 -6.22 14.36
C ASN A 54 -7.96 -5.41 13.60
N VAL A 55 -7.61 -4.85 12.43
CA VAL A 55 -8.57 -4.15 11.56
C VAL A 55 -9.13 -5.09 10.49
N VAL A 56 -8.31 -5.98 9.92
CA VAL A 56 -8.70 -6.90 8.85
C VAL A 56 -9.66 -7.99 9.35
N GLU A 57 -9.39 -8.61 10.50
CA GLU A 57 -10.21 -9.71 11.01
C GLU A 57 -11.67 -9.29 11.23
N PRO A 58 -11.99 -8.16 11.91
CA PRO A 58 -13.37 -7.71 12.04
C PRO A 58 -14.02 -7.33 10.71
N MET A 59 -13.25 -6.83 9.73
CA MET A 59 -13.78 -6.54 8.40
C MET A 59 -14.23 -7.81 7.68
N ILE A 60 -13.45 -8.90 7.79
CA ILE A 60 -13.80 -10.19 7.21
C ILE A 60 -14.95 -10.84 7.98
N PHE A 61 -14.96 -10.75 9.31
CA PHE A 61 -16.05 -11.30 10.12
C PHE A 61 -17.40 -10.65 9.77
N ASN A 62 -17.42 -9.32 9.59
CA ASN A 62 -18.63 -8.58 9.23
C ASN A 62 -19.04 -8.80 7.76
N ASP A 63 -18.08 -9.02 6.87
CA ASP A 63 -18.31 -9.30 5.45
C ASP A 63 -17.28 -10.32 4.94
N PRO A 64 -17.63 -11.62 4.93
CA PRO A 64 -16.68 -12.69 4.57
C PRO A 64 -16.05 -12.54 3.19
N THR A 65 -16.72 -11.83 2.27
CA THR A 65 -16.20 -11.60 0.92
C THR A 65 -15.03 -10.61 0.89
N MET A 66 -14.79 -9.86 1.97
CA MET A 66 -13.64 -8.96 2.09
C MET A 66 -12.30 -9.70 2.06
N GLY A 67 -12.23 -10.92 2.57
CA GLY A 67 -11.00 -11.70 2.53
C GLY A 67 -10.55 -12.01 1.10
N ALA A 68 -11.49 -12.45 0.27
CA ALA A 68 -11.24 -12.64 -1.16
C ALA A 68 -10.90 -11.32 -1.88
N ALA A 69 -11.54 -10.21 -1.47
CA ALA A 69 -11.24 -8.90 -2.02
C ALA A 69 -9.80 -8.44 -1.73
N PHE A 70 -9.29 -8.62 -0.51
CA PHE A 70 -7.91 -8.28 -0.15
C PHE A 70 -6.89 -9.14 -0.91
N ILE A 71 -7.11 -10.45 -0.99
CA ILE A 71 -6.24 -11.36 -1.75
C ILE A 71 -6.19 -10.96 -3.22
N ARG A 72 -7.36 -10.71 -3.84
CA ARG A 72 -7.45 -10.28 -5.23
C ARG A 72 -6.78 -8.93 -5.45
N LEU A 73 -6.95 -7.97 -4.53
CA LEU A 73 -6.34 -6.65 -4.64
C LEU A 73 -4.80 -6.74 -4.56
N PHE A 74 -4.26 -7.54 -3.64
CA PHE A 74 -2.81 -7.78 -3.55
C PHE A 74 -2.27 -8.52 -4.79
N PHE A 75 -3.02 -9.49 -5.31
CA PHE A 75 -2.67 -10.17 -6.57
C PHE A 75 -2.53 -9.18 -7.73
N HIS A 76 -3.53 -8.30 -7.92
CA HIS A 76 -3.50 -7.33 -9.01
C HIS A 76 -2.42 -6.27 -8.84
N ASP A 77 -2.10 -5.87 -7.61
CA ASP A 77 -0.93 -5.02 -7.33
C ASP A 77 0.35 -5.71 -7.81
N CYS A 78 0.61 -6.94 -7.36
CA CYS A 78 1.84 -7.64 -7.69
C CYS A 78 2.02 -7.99 -9.17
N PHE A 79 0.92 -8.22 -9.90
CA PHE A 79 0.98 -8.59 -11.32
C PHE A 79 1.26 -7.39 -12.23
N VAL A 80 0.96 -6.18 -11.79
CA VAL A 80 1.14 -4.96 -12.57
C VAL A 80 2.28 -4.17 -11.96
N ARG A 81 3.44 -4.16 -12.64
CA ARG A 81 4.67 -3.46 -12.19
C ARG A 81 5.27 -3.93 -10.86
N GLY A 82 4.71 -4.95 -10.22
CA GLY A 82 5.19 -5.51 -8.96
C GLY A 82 4.42 -4.97 -7.75
N CYS A 83 4.65 -5.55 -6.58
CA CYS A 83 3.89 -5.21 -5.37
C CYS A 83 4.31 -3.84 -4.79
N ASP A 84 3.82 -2.76 -5.37
CA ASP A 84 4.19 -1.38 -5.04
C ASP A 84 2.98 -0.49 -4.68
N ALA A 85 1.79 -1.04 -4.46
CA ALA A 85 0.56 -0.30 -4.19
C ALA A 85 0.14 0.70 -5.29
N SER A 86 0.69 0.60 -6.51
CA SER A 86 0.28 1.43 -7.66
C SER A 86 -1.21 1.29 -7.97
N ILE A 87 -1.81 0.11 -7.75
CA ILE A 87 -3.25 -0.14 -7.92
C ILE A 87 -4.13 0.74 -7.03
N LEU A 88 -3.60 1.29 -5.93
CA LEU A 88 -4.36 2.11 -4.99
C LEU A 88 -4.47 3.58 -5.42
N LEU A 89 -3.64 4.01 -6.37
CA LEU A 89 -3.57 5.40 -6.82
C LEU A 89 -4.86 5.84 -7.52
N ASP A 90 -5.40 6.97 -7.09
CA ASP A 90 -6.61 7.56 -7.67
C ASP A 90 -6.29 8.39 -8.93
N PRO A 91 -7.26 8.56 -9.83
CA PRO A 91 -7.13 9.48 -10.95
C PRO A 91 -6.83 10.89 -10.47
N THR A 92 -5.90 11.55 -11.16
CA THR A 92 -5.53 12.95 -10.92
C THR A 92 -5.54 13.73 -12.22
N SER A 93 -5.45 15.06 -12.15
CA SER A 93 -5.31 15.91 -13.35
C SER A 93 -4.10 15.57 -14.22
N ARG A 94 -3.04 15.00 -13.63
CA ARG A 94 -1.83 14.56 -14.35
C ARG A 94 -1.91 13.13 -14.87
N ASN A 95 -2.76 12.31 -14.26
CA ASN A 95 -2.94 10.91 -14.64
C ASN A 95 -4.40 10.53 -14.45
N THR A 96 -5.18 10.64 -15.52
CA THR A 96 -6.62 10.38 -15.51
C THR A 96 -6.96 8.90 -15.66
N GLN A 97 -5.98 8.05 -16.00
CA GLN A 97 -6.18 6.63 -16.29
C GLN A 97 -5.17 5.75 -15.52
N PRO A 98 -5.18 5.75 -14.17
CA PRO A 98 -4.41 4.78 -13.38
C PRO A 98 -5.01 3.38 -13.51
N GLU A 99 -4.31 2.36 -13.01
CA GLU A 99 -4.76 0.96 -13.02
C GLU A 99 -6.14 0.76 -12.40
N LYS A 100 -6.46 1.58 -11.40
CA LYS A 100 -7.76 1.60 -10.71
C LYS A 100 -8.95 1.84 -11.63
N THR A 101 -8.76 2.50 -12.78
CA THR A 101 -9.83 2.72 -13.77
C THR A 101 -9.96 1.57 -14.76
N ALA A 102 -8.95 0.69 -14.86
CA ALA A 102 -8.94 -0.41 -15.81
C ALA A 102 -9.76 -1.62 -15.32
N ILE A 103 -9.62 -1.98 -14.04
CA ILE A 103 -10.33 -3.11 -13.44
C ILE A 103 -11.05 -2.65 -12.18
N PRO A 104 -12.40 -2.76 -12.11
CA PRO A 104 -13.12 -2.43 -10.89
C PRO A 104 -12.86 -3.50 -9.83
N LEU A 105 -11.94 -3.21 -8.91
CA LEU A 105 -11.70 -4.01 -7.72
C LEU A 105 -12.43 -3.43 -6.50
N ARG A 106 -12.62 -4.26 -5.47
CA ARG A 106 -13.17 -3.86 -4.18
C ARG A 106 -12.05 -3.88 -3.13
N GLY A 107 -12.26 -3.18 -2.01
CA GLY A 107 -11.36 -3.19 -0.86
C GLY A 107 -10.50 -1.94 -0.70
N TYR A 108 -10.52 -1.01 -1.67
CA TYR A 108 -9.76 0.25 -1.60
C TYR A 108 -10.03 1.06 -0.32
N ASP A 109 -11.28 1.20 0.08
CA ASP A 109 -11.64 1.96 1.28
C ASP A 109 -11.29 1.22 2.56
N ALA A 110 -11.34 -0.11 2.53
CA ALA A 110 -10.90 -0.94 3.64
C ALA A 110 -9.38 -0.80 3.87
N VAL A 111 -8.58 -0.79 2.80
CA VAL A 111 -7.14 -0.54 2.86
C VAL A 111 -6.84 0.84 3.44
N ASN A 112 -7.61 1.88 3.08
CA ASN A 112 -7.45 3.20 3.69
C ASN A 112 -7.76 3.21 5.19
N LYS A 113 -8.78 2.48 5.64
CA LYS A 113 -9.08 2.35 7.08
C LYS A 113 -7.94 1.65 7.82
N ILE A 114 -7.37 0.59 7.23
CA ILE A 114 -6.19 -0.09 7.77
C ILE A 114 -5.01 0.87 7.85
N LYS A 115 -4.73 1.61 6.77
CA LYS A 115 -3.66 2.62 6.74
C LYS A 115 -3.83 3.69 7.81
N ALA A 116 -5.04 4.21 7.98
CA ALA A 116 -5.33 5.21 9.00
C ALA A 116 -5.06 4.67 10.42
N ALA A 117 -5.43 3.41 10.70
CA ALA A 117 -5.14 2.77 11.97
C ALA A 117 -3.63 2.57 12.20
N VAL A 118 -2.91 2.10 11.18
CA VAL A 118 -1.44 1.93 11.25
C VAL A 118 -0.74 3.27 11.45
N GLU A 119 -1.16 4.31 10.76
CA GLU A 119 -0.57 5.65 10.86
C GLU A 119 -0.86 6.33 12.20
N ALA A 120 -1.97 5.97 12.87
CA ALA A 120 -2.23 6.40 14.24
C ALA A 120 -1.25 5.75 15.25
N VAL A 121 -0.67 4.60 14.92
CA VAL A 121 0.30 3.88 15.75
C VAL A 121 1.73 4.27 15.43
N CYS A 122 2.08 4.34 14.14
CA CYS A 122 3.44 4.62 13.67
C CYS A 122 3.44 5.46 12.38
N PRO A 123 3.39 6.80 12.50
CA PRO A 123 3.29 7.70 11.38
C PRO A 123 4.43 7.54 10.36
N GLY A 124 4.08 7.40 9.08
CA GLY A 124 5.00 7.37 7.95
C GLY A 124 5.96 6.18 7.92
N LYS A 125 5.67 5.09 8.65
CA LYS A 125 6.56 3.94 8.74
C LYS A 125 6.21 2.81 7.77
N VAL A 126 4.94 2.40 7.75
CA VAL A 126 4.50 1.20 7.03
C VAL A 126 3.97 1.58 5.65
N SER A 127 4.47 0.95 4.60
CA SER A 127 4.02 1.19 3.23
C SER A 127 2.60 0.64 2.98
N CYS A 128 1.91 1.22 2.02
CA CYS A 128 0.63 0.69 1.54
C CYS A 128 0.79 -0.66 0.85
N ALA A 129 1.92 -0.88 0.16
CA ALA A 129 2.25 -2.16 -0.45
C ALA A 129 2.35 -3.29 0.60
N ASP A 130 2.99 -3.05 1.75
CA ASP A 130 3.04 -4.04 2.82
C ASP A 130 1.68 -4.19 3.55
N ILE A 131 0.87 -3.14 3.64
CA ILE A 131 -0.51 -3.27 4.15
C ILE A 131 -1.34 -4.21 3.28
N LEU A 132 -1.22 -4.14 1.94
CA LEU A 132 -1.88 -5.10 1.04
C LEU A 132 -1.41 -6.52 1.29
N ALA A 133 -0.09 -6.72 1.40
CA ALA A 133 0.51 -8.03 1.65
C ALA A 133 0.03 -8.63 2.98
N PHE A 134 0.04 -7.85 4.07
CA PHE A 134 -0.43 -8.29 5.37
C PHE A 134 -1.93 -8.56 5.38
N ALA A 135 -2.75 -7.70 4.76
CA ALA A 135 -4.19 -7.92 4.66
C ALA A 135 -4.54 -9.19 3.88
N ALA A 136 -3.82 -9.48 2.80
CA ALA A 136 -3.98 -10.73 2.05
C ALA A 136 -3.55 -11.96 2.88
N ARG A 137 -2.43 -11.88 3.61
CA ARG A 137 -1.97 -12.94 4.52
C ARG A 137 -2.99 -13.21 5.62
N ASP A 138 -3.47 -12.18 6.30
CA ASP A 138 -4.46 -12.32 7.37
C ASP A 138 -5.80 -12.85 6.81
N SER A 139 -6.15 -12.50 5.57
CA SER A 139 -7.32 -13.07 4.88
C SER A 139 -7.21 -14.57 4.62
N ALA A 140 -6.01 -15.06 4.30
CA ALA A 140 -5.76 -16.50 4.11
C ALA A 140 -5.81 -17.27 5.44
N VAL A 141 -5.34 -16.65 6.53
CA VAL A 141 -5.47 -17.20 7.88
C VAL A 141 -6.93 -17.34 8.28
N VAL A 142 -7.71 -16.25 8.17
CA VAL A 142 -9.12 -16.24 8.61
C VAL A 142 -9.99 -17.20 7.81
N ASN A 143 -9.86 -17.22 6.47
CA ASN A 143 -10.77 -18.00 5.62
C ASN A 143 -10.29 -19.43 5.32
N GLY A 144 -8.98 -19.66 5.38
CA GLY A 144 -8.37 -20.93 4.95
C GLY A 144 -7.55 -21.62 6.04
N ASN A 145 -7.44 -21.03 7.24
CA ASN A 145 -6.57 -21.49 8.31
C ASN A 145 -5.10 -21.71 7.86
N PHE A 146 -4.65 -20.89 6.89
CA PHE A 146 -3.31 -21.00 6.31
C PHE A 146 -2.41 -19.88 6.85
N ALA A 147 -1.59 -20.22 7.84
CA ALA A 147 -0.66 -19.29 8.46
C ALA A 147 0.74 -19.39 7.84
N PHE A 148 1.28 -18.25 7.42
CA PHE A 148 2.63 -18.13 6.89
C PHE A 148 3.23 -16.77 7.25
N ALA A 149 4.56 -16.72 7.32
CA ALA A 149 5.28 -15.48 7.53
C ALA A 149 5.27 -14.66 6.22
N MET A 150 4.97 -13.36 6.32
CA MET A 150 4.96 -12.46 5.17
C MET A 150 6.19 -11.55 5.19
N PRO A 151 7.16 -11.72 4.27
CA PRO A 151 8.26 -10.77 4.18
C PRO A 151 7.74 -9.38 3.80
N SER A 152 8.36 -8.35 4.37
CA SER A 152 7.97 -6.95 4.24
C SER A 152 9.19 -6.05 3.98
N GLY A 153 8.94 -4.76 3.78
CA GLY A 153 9.92 -3.79 3.29
C GLY A 153 9.62 -3.27 1.88
N ARG A 154 8.42 -3.53 1.34
CA ARG A 154 7.98 -2.97 0.05
C ARG A 154 7.84 -1.45 0.17
N ARG A 155 7.98 -0.75 -0.95
CA ARG A 155 7.84 0.71 -1.04
C ARG A 155 6.69 1.05 -1.97
N ASP A 156 6.04 2.17 -1.69
CA ASP A 156 4.91 2.64 -2.48
C ASP A 156 5.39 3.27 -3.80
N GLY A 157 4.86 2.77 -4.91
CA GLY A 157 5.07 3.25 -6.26
C GLY A 157 4.46 4.63 -6.46
N THR A 158 5.00 5.36 -7.43
CA THR A 158 4.58 6.74 -7.74
C THR A 158 3.90 6.89 -9.10
N GLY A 159 3.89 5.82 -9.89
CA GLY A 159 3.25 5.76 -11.20
C GLY A 159 2.22 4.64 -11.22
N SER A 160 1.17 4.84 -12.01
CA SER A 160 0.15 3.83 -12.29
C SER A 160 -0.43 4.10 -13.67
N SER A 161 -0.73 3.05 -14.44
CA SER A 161 -1.30 3.21 -15.79
C SER A 161 -2.26 2.07 -16.12
N ALA A 162 -3.46 2.41 -16.57
CA ALA A 162 -4.44 1.44 -17.09
C ALA A 162 -3.86 0.60 -18.24
N SER A 163 -2.94 1.15 -19.04
CA SER A 163 -2.26 0.41 -20.12
C SER A 163 -1.37 -0.72 -19.60
N ASP A 164 -0.83 -0.59 -18.39
CA ASP A 164 0.05 -1.61 -17.81
C ASP A 164 -0.77 -2.85 -17.42
N VAL A 165 -2.05 -2.66 -17.05
CA VAL A 165 -3.00 -3.76 -16.82
C VAL A 165 -3.31 -4.53 -18.10
N ALA A 166 -3.52 -3.80 -19.21
CA ALA A 166 -3.87 -4.40 -20.51
C ALA A 166 -2.77 -5.31 -21.10
N ARG A 167 -1.53 -5.20 -20.61
CA ARG A 167 -0.44 -6.11 -21.02
C ARG A 167 -0.53 -7.50 -20.41
N PHE A 168 -1.40 -7.66 -19.42
CA PHE A 168 -1.59 -8.90 -18.66
C PHE A 168 -3.06 -9.36 -18.64
N SER A 169 -3.88 -8.82 -19.56
CA SER A 169 -5.29 -9.17 -19.78
C SER A 169 -5.42 -9.96 -21.08
#